data_AF-A0A2T7BKY8-F1
#
_entry.id   AF-A0A2T7BKY8-F1
#
_cell.length_a   1.000
_cell.length_b   1.000
_cell.length_c   1.000
_cell.angle_alpha   90.00
_cell.angle_beta   90.00
_cell.angle_gamma   90.00
#
_symmetry.space_group_name_H-M   'P 1'
#
loop_
_entity.id
_entity.type
_entity.pdbx_description
1 polymer ?
#
loop_
_entity_poly.entity_id
_entity_poly.type
_entity_poly.pdbx_seq_one_letter_code
_entity_poly.pdbx_strand_id
1 'polypeptide(L)'
;MAAIFGAHFSGTLYRYCDQAVKTRFFTIAGVPLLPRETYYQAGAGKDIPMLLSERSVWAAYSRITLPVIGMVLLFANNIYCLPLFAAIMVNAGISWAKYFYISKQDEAARDLLQQAFGYNMLPELLPRHMQVKLHNELCSHFKQAYGPTAKWEEMVRKGQLDEANRPVLYALARYARIFNAEVRYDELFNKVATYHAAAIPVH
;
A
#
# COMPACT_ATOMS: atom_id res chain seq x y z
N MET A 1 30.13 -22.09 -7.76
CA MET A 1 28.76 -21.75 -7.33
C MET A 1 28.64 -20.24 -7.33
N ALA A 2 27.87 -19.67 -8.25
CA ALA A 2 27.69 -18.22 -8.33
C ALA A 2 26.85 -17.75 -7.13
N ALA A 3 27.50 -17.14 -6.14
CA ALA A 3 26.79 -16.30 -5.19
C ALA A 3 26.12 -15.20 -6.01
N ILE A 4 24.79 -15.22 -6.10
CA ILE A 4 24.02 -14.28 -6.91
C ILE A 4 24.11 -12.92 -6.21
N PHE A 5 25.16 -12.17 -6.53
CA PHE A 5 25.30 -10.76 -6.24
C PHE A 5 24.44 -10.01 -7.26
N GLY A 6 23.44 -9.28 -6.78
CA GLY A 6 22.46 -8.67 -7.66
C GLY A 6 21.52 -7.74 -6.93
N ALA A 7 20.78 -6.95 -7.71
CA ALA A 7 19.71 -6.14 -7.19
C ALA A 7 18.38 -6.89 -7.40
N HIS A 8 17.83 -7.48 -6.34
CA HIS A 8 16.56 -8.21 -6.40
C HIS A 8 15.45 -7.43 -5.72
N PHE A 9 14.24 -7.56 -6.26
CA PHE A 9 13.05 -7.05 -5.59
C PHE A 9 12.73 -7.95 -4.39
N SER A 10 12.71 -7.36 -3.21
CA SER A 10 12.40 -8.03 -1.95
C SER A 10 11.55 -7.07 -1.09
N GLY A 11 10.78 -7.60 -0.14
CA GLY A 11 9.90 -6.74 0.67
C GLY A 11 8.65 -6.24 -0.04
N THR A 12 8.10 -7.03 -0.97
CA THR A 12 6.79 -6.76 -1.57
C THR A 12 5.76 -6.54 -0.47
N LEU A 13 5.12 -5.37 -0.49
CA LEU A 13 3.98 -5.05 0.36
C LEU A 13 2.70 -5.12 -0.46
N TYR A 14 1.67 -5.75 0.14
CA TYR A 14 0.28 -5.73 -0.31
C TYR A 14 0.12 -5.97 -1.82
N ARG A 15 0.22 -7.24 -2.23
CA ARG A 15 -0.05 -7.63 -3.62
C ARG A 15 -1.56 -7.70 -3.82
N TYR A 16 -2.10 -6.82 -4.67
CA TYR A 16 -3.50 -6.82 -5.07
C TYR A 16 -3.61 -6.63 -6.58
N CYS A 17 -4.35 -7.48 -7.30
CA CYS A 17 -4.50 -7.45 -8.77
C CYS A 17 -3.18 -7.19 -9.54
N ASP A 18 -2.11 -7.92 -9.20
CA ASP A 18 -0.75 -7.78 -9.77
C ASP A 18 -0.06 -6.40 -9.60
N GLN A 19 -0.63 -5.53 -8.77
CA GLN A 19 -0.01 -4.30 -8.33
C GLN A 19 0.53 -4.46 -6.91
N ALA A 20 1.74 -3.94 -6.66
CA ALA A 20 2.37 -4.02 -5.36
C ALA A 20 3.46 -2.96 -5.17
N VAL A 21 3.72 -2.58 -3.92
CA VAL A 21 4.91 -1.79 -3.59
C VAL A 21 6.07 -2.75 -3.41
N LYS A 22 7.13 -2.58 -4.19
CA LYS A 22 8.34 -3.43 -4.18
C LYS A 22 9.56 -2.58 -3.90
N THR A 23 10.43 -3.05 -3.03
CA THR A 23 11.73 -2.40 -2.80
C THR A 23 12.83 -3.26 -3.42
N ARG A 24 13.74 -2.61 -4.14
CA ARG A 24 14.93 -3.23 -4.71
C ARG A 24 16.03 -3.18 -3.66
N PHE A 25 16.61 -4.34 -3.36
CA PHE A 25 17.71 -4.49 -2.42
C PHE A 25 18.98 -4.88 -3.16
N PHE A 26 20.11 -4.39 -2.68
CA PHE A 26 21.37 -5.08 -2.88
C PHE A 26 21.35 -6.37 -2.06
N THR A 27 21.45 -7.51 -2.74
CA THR A 27 21.42 -8.83 -2.10
C THR A 27 22.74 -9.55 -2.24
N ILE A 28 23.14 -10.25 -1.18
CA ILE A 28 24.22 -11.23 -1.21
C ILE A 28 23.61 -12.60 -0.92
N ALA A 29 23.81 -13.56 -1.82
CA ALA A 29 23.23 -14.91 -1.72
C ALA A 29 21.69 -14.91 -1.50
N GLY A 30 20.98 -13.97 -2.14
CA GLY A 30 19.52 -13.82 -2.01
C GLY A 30 19.04 -13.12 -0.74
N VAL A 31 19.95 -12.71 0.16
CA VAL A 31 19.62 -12.00 1.40
C VAL A 31 19.63 -10.48 1.15
N PRO A 32 18.52 -9.75 1.40
CA PRO A 32 18.50 -8.31 1.25
C PRO A 32 19.32 -7.63 2.35
N LEU A 33 20.28 -6.79 1.94
CA LEU A 33 21.20 -6.09 2.85
C LEU A 33 21.00 -4.59 2.87
N LEU A 34 20.99 -3.95 1.69
CA LEU A 34 20.86 -2.50 1.58
C LEU A 34 19.71 -2.16 0.63
N PRO A 35 18.71 -1.38 1.08
CA PRO A 35 17.66 -0.91 0.20
C PRO A 35 18.24 0.11 -0.77
N ARG A 36 17.84 0.03 -2.05
CA ARG A 36 18.24 1.01 -3.06
C ARG A 36 17.08 1.92 -3.41
N GLU A 37 15.98 1.34 -3.88
CA GLU A 37 14.88 2.10 -4.49
C GLU A 37 13.56 1.37 -4.25
N THR A 38 12.47 2.10 -4.03
CA THR A 38 11.11 1.54 -3.95
C THR A 38 10.33 1.92 -5.19
N TYR A 39 9.54 0.99 -5.70
CA TYR A 39 8.70 1.14 -6.87
C TYR A 39 7.30 0.66 -6.55
N TYR A 40 6.30 1.33 -7.12
CA TYR A 40 4.97 0.77 -7.24
C TYR A 40 4.83 0.12 -8.61
N GLN A 41 4.67 -1.20 -8.62
CA GLN A 41 4.39 -1.95 -9.84
C GLN A 41 2.93 -1.76 -10.19
N ALA A 42 2.66 -1.08 -11.29
CA ALA A 42 1.32 -0.77 -11.76
C ALA A 42 0.79 -1.81 -12.77
N GLY A 43 0.96 -3.11 -12.49
CA GLY A 43 0.57 -4.18 -13.40
C GLY A 43 1.35 -4.12 -14.71
N ALA A 44 0.63 -4.02 -15.85
CA ALA A 44 1.22 -3.91 -17.20
C ALA A 44 1.81 -2.52 -17.54
N GLY A 45 1.75 -1.56 -16.61
CA GLY A 45 2.28 -0.21 -16.77
C GLY A 45 3.77 -0.05 -16.39
N LYS A 46 4.30 1.17 -16.55
CA LYS A 46 5.64 1.55 -16.06
C LYS A 46 5.62 1.59 -14.53
N ASP A 47 6.64 1.01 -13.90
CA ASP A 47 6.86 1.11 -12.45
C ASP A 47 6.96 2.59 -12.04
N ILE A 48 6.17 2.98 -11.03
CA ILE A 48 6.18 4.35 -10.50
C ILE A 48 7.26 4.42 -9.42
N PRO A 49 8.35 5.21 -9.60
CA PRO A 49 9.37 5.36 -8.57
C PRO A 49 8.76 6.05 -7.34
N MET A 50 9.09 5.54 -6.17
CA MET A 50 8.63 6.06 -4.89
C MET A 50 9.83 6.35 -3.98
N LEU A 51 9.62 7.25 -3.01
CA LEU A 51 10.54 7.35 -1.88
C LEU A 51 10.64 6.00 -1.18
N LEU A 52 11.81 5.74 -0.61
CA LEU A 52 12.10 4.48 0.03
C LEU A 52 11.08 4.20 1.15
N SER A 53 10.31 3.13 1.00
CA SER A 53 9.26 2.80 1.96
C SER A 53 9.86 2.02 3.13
N GLU A 54 9.97 2.64 4.30
CA GLU A 54 10.44 1.99 5.52
C GLU A 54 9.65 0.71 5.83
N ARG A 55 8.33 0.73 5.60
CA ARG A 55 7.47 -0.44 5.80
C ARG A 55 7.87 -1.61 4.87
N SER A 56 8.20 -1.31 3.62
CA SER A 56 8.63 -2.33 2.65
C SER A 56 10.00 -2.88 3.00
N VAL A 57 10.88 -2.02 3.51
CA VAL A 57 12.19 -2.41 4.01
C VAL A 57 12.10 -3.34 5.21
N TRP A 58 11.31 -2.95 6.21
CA TRP A 58 11.08 -3.80 7.38
C TRP A 58 10.43 -5.13 7.03
N ALA A 59 9.53 -5.15 6.05
CA ALA A 59 8.96 -6.39 5.56
C ALA A 59 10.01 -7.31 4.90
N ALA A 60 10.93 -6.77 4.09
CA ALA A 60 12.03 -7.54 3.51
C ALA A 60 12.92 -8.17 4.59
N TYR A 61 13.35 -7.36 5.56
CA TYR A 61 14.23 -7.82 6.63
C TYR A 61 13.54 -8.82 7.54
N SER A 62 12.29 -8.58 7.92
CA SER A 62 11.54 -9.48 8.79
C SER A 62 11.30 -10.85 8.17
N ARG A 63 11.10 -10.90 6.86
CA ARG A 63 10.77 -12.15 6.15
C ARG A 63 11.98 -12.95 5.70
N ILE A 64 13.12 -12.30 5.45
CA ILE A 64 14.28 -12.91 4.81
C ILE A 64 15.54 -12.72 5.67
N THR A 65 15.98 -11.48 5.88
CA THR A 65 17.27 -11.20 6.54
C THR A 65 17.32 -11.66 7.99
N LEU A 66 16.28 -11.36 8.78
CA LEU A 66 16.22 -11.76 10.18
C LEU A 66 16.18 -13.29 10.33
N PRO A 67 15.35 -14.06 9.60
CA PRO A 67 15.43 -15.53 9.61
C PRO A 67 16.80 -16.08 9.29
N VAL A 68 17.51 -15.53 8.30
CA VAL A 68 18.87 -15.97 7.96
C VAL A 68 19.82 -15.71 9.11
N ILE A 69 19.76 -14.52 9.74
CA ILE A 69 20.55 -14.21 10.93
C ILE A 69 20.20 -15.18 12.08
N GLY A 70 18.91 -15.45 12.30
CA GLY A 70 18.44 -16.40 13.29
C GLY A 70 19.01 -17.80 13.06
N MET A 71 19.01 -18.29 11.82
CA MET A 71 19.60 -19.58 11.47
C MET A 71 21.11 -19.61 11.75
N VAL A 72 21.84 -18.55 11.40
CA VAL A 72 23.28 -18.43 11.70
C VAL A 72 23.53 -18.47 13.22
N LEU A 73 22.71 -17.79 14.01
CA LEU A 73 22.80 -17.80 15.48
C LEU A 73 22.54 -19.20 16.07
N LEU A 74 21.66 -19.99 15.46
CA LEU A 74 21.41 -21.37 15.87
C LEU A 74 22.63 -22.26 15.61
N PHE A 75 23.32 -22.07 14.48
CA PHE A 75 24.56 -22.79 14.16
C PHE A 75 25.76 -22.38 15.02
N ALA A 76 25.71 -21.22 15.69
CA ALA A 76 26.73 -20.80 16.65
C ALA A 76 26.72 -21.62 17.96
N ASN A 77 25.77 -22.56 18.10
CA ASN A 77 25.66 -23.53 19.20
C ASN A 77 25.64 -22.90 20.60
N ASN A 78 24.97 -21.74 20.73
CA ASN A 78 24.84 -21.02 21.99
C ASN A 78 23.37 -21.05 22.46
N ILE A 79 23.12 -21.69 23.61
CA ILE A 79 21.77 -21.85 24.17
C ILE A 79 21.10 -20.50 24.50
N TYR A 80 21.89 -19.47 24.81
CA TYR A 80 21.37 -18.12 25.07
C TYR A 80 20.82 -17.45 23.81
N CYS A 81 21.16 -17.94 22.62
CA CYS A 81 20.63 -17.44 21.35
C CYS A 81 19.28 -18.08 20.97
N LEU A 82 18.85 -19.15 21.65
CA LEU A 82 17.64 -19.91 21.31
C LEU A 82 16.35 -19.10 21.50
N PRO A 83 16.17 -18.30 22.57
CA PRO A 83 15.02 -17.38 22.69
C PRO A 83 14.99 -16.32 21.60
N LEU A 84 16.15 -15.77 21.22
CA LEU A 84 16.27 -14.77 20.16
C LEU A 84 15.91 -15.36 18.80
N PHE A 85 16.37 -16.58 18.50
CA PHE A 85 15.97 -17.32 17.31
C PHE A 85 14.46 -17.54 17.26
N ALA A 86 13.85 -17.99 18.36
CA ALA A 86 12.41 -18.19 18.43
C ALA A 86 11.64 -16.89 18.15
N ALA A 87 12.06 -15.78 18.76
CA ALA A 87 11.44 -14.47 18.53
C ALA A 87 11.55 -14.02 17.05
N ILE A 88 12.72 -14.23 16.43
CA ILE A 88 12.96 -13.95 15.01
C ILE A 88 12.01 -14.76 14.12
N MET A 89 11.87 -16.07 14.38
CA MET A 89 11.03 -16.95 13.59
C MET A 89 9.53 -16.63 13.75
N VAL A 90 9.09 -16.28 14.97
CA VAL A 90 7.73 -15.81 15.21
C VAL A 90 7.45 -14.51 14.44
N ASN A 91 8.36 -13.53 14.50
CA ASN A 91 8.22 -12.29 13.73
C ASN A 91 8.16 -12.54 12.22
N ALA A 92 8.99 -13.45 11.71
CA ALA A 92 8.98 -13.83 10.30
C ALA A 92 7.67 -14.50 9.89
N GLY A 93 7.16 -15.42 10.72
CA GLY A 93 5.87 -16.07 10.52
C GLY A 93 4.72 -15.07 10.47
N ILE A 94 4.67 -14.12 11.41
CA ILE A 94 3.67 -13.04 11.42
C ILE A 94 3.81 -12.15 10.16
N SER A 95 5.04 -11.81 9.77
CA SER A 95 5.30 -10.96 8.61
C SER A 95 4.91 -11.63 7.29
N TRP A 96 5.11 -12.95 7.18
CA TRP A 96 4.63 -13.76 6.06
C TRP A 96 3.11 -13.92 6.08
N ALA A 97 2.48 -14.14 7.23
CA ALA A 97 1.02 -14.19 7.34
C ALA A 97 0.38 -12.88 6.89
N LYS A 98 0.91 -11.73 7.33
CA LYS A 98 0.47 -10.39 6.90
C LYS A 98 0.71 -10.11 5.41
N TYR A 99 1.63 -10.82 4.75
CA TYR A 99 1.87 -10.66 3.32
C TYR A 99 0.72 -11.23 2.49
N PHE A 100 0.19 -12.39 2.92
CA PHE A 100 -0.88 -13.10 2.22
C PHE A 100 -2.28 -12.66 2.66
N TYR A 101 -2.38 -12.01 3.83
CA TYR A 101 -3.65 -11.54 4.35
C TYR A 101 -3.97 -10.12 3.86
N ILE A 102 -5.12 -9.97 3.21
CA ILE A 102 -5.76 -8.68 2.91
C ILE A 102 -7.14 -8.73 3.53
N SER A 103 -7.52 -7.68 4.27
CA SER A 103 -8.86 -7.61 4.85
C SER A 103 -9.91 -7.32 3.75
N LYS A 104 -11.13 -7.85 3.87
CA LYS A 104 -12.23 -7.54 2.93
C LYS A 104 -12.47 -6.02 2.79
N GLN A 105 -12.24 -5.26 3.86
CA GLN A 105 -12.36 -3.80 3.86
C GLN A 105 -11.24 -3.14 3.03
N ASP A 106 -10.00 -3.62 3.16
CA ASP A 106 -8.88 -3.11 2.34
C ASP A 106 -9.05 -3.49 0.88
N GLU A 107 -9.55 -4.68 0.58
CA GLU A 107 -9.88 -5.16 -0.76
C GLU A 107 -10.92 -4.25 -1.44
N ALA A 108 -12.06 -4.04 -0.79
CA ALA A 108 -13.13 -3.18 -1.32
C ALA A 108 -12.67 -1.72 -1.53
N ALA A 109 -11.85 -1.21 -0.61
CA ALA A 109 -11.27 0.12 -0.76
C ALA A 109 -10.28 0.22 -1.94
N ARG A 110 -9.49 -0.83 -2.16
CA ARG A 110 -8.53 -0.93 -3.27
C ARG A 110 -9.23 -1.05 -4.62
N ASP A 111 -10.36 -1.75 -4.68
CA ASP A 111 -11.19 -1.83 -5.88
C ASP A 111 -11.75 -0.47 -6.30
N LEU A 112 -12.26 0.31 -5.34
CA LEU A 112 -12.74 1.67 -5.64
C LEU A 112 -11.63 2.57 -6.16
N LEU A 113 -10.42 2.47 -5.58
CA LEU A 113 -9.27 3.22 -6.08
C LEU A 113 -8.86 2.77 -7.49
N GLN A 114 -8.87 1.47 -7.75
CA GLN A 114 -8.58 0.91 -9.07
C GLN A 114 -9.62 1.35 -10.10
N GLN A 115 -10.89 1.42 -9.76
CA GLN A 115 -11.94 1.94 -10.66
C GLN A 115 -11.79 3.44 -10.91
N ALA A 116 -11.32 4.22 -9.93
CA ALA A 116 -11.14 5.66 -10.07
C ALA A 116 -9.92 6.06 -10.92
N PHE A 117 -8.81 5.30 -10.83
CA PHE A 117 -7.52 5.68 -11.39
C PHE A 117 -6.83 4.62 -12.26
N GLY A 118 -7.32 3.38 -12.25
CA GLY A 118 -6.59 2.21 -12.74
C GLY A 118 -5.53 1.67 -11.77
N TYR A 119 -5.32 2.33 -10.62
CA TYR A 119 -4.34 1.92 -9.61
C TYR A 119 -5.00 1.68 -8.26
N ASN A 120 -4.63 0.60 -7.58
CA ASN A 120 -5.15 0.22 -6.26
C ASN A 120 -4.31 0.76 -5.09
N MET A 121 -3.56 1.83 -5.33
CA MET A 121 -2.61 2.36 -4.36
C MET A 121 -3.29 3.19 -3.28
N LEU A 122 -3.16 2.74 -2.04
CA LEU A 122 -3.61 3.47 -0.87
C LEU A 122 -2.80 4.77 -0.67
N PRO A 123 -3.46 5.93 -0.45
CA PRO A 123 -2.76 7.21 -0.28
C PRO A 123 -1.79 7.21 0.91
N GLU A 124 -2.05 6.40 1.94
CA GLU A 124 -1.20 6.24 3.13
C GLU A 124 0.18 5.63 2.82
N LEU A 125 0.34 5.01 1.64
CA LEU A 125 1.60 4.39 1.20
C LEU A 125 2.44 5.35 0.34
N LEU A 126 1.86 6.46 -0.10
CA LEU A 126 2.49 7.41 -0.99
C LEU A 126 3.20 8.54 -0.21
N PRO A 127 4.29 9.09 -0.75
CA PRO A 127 4.86 10.32 -0.21
C PRO A 127 3.95 11.52 -0.49
N ARG A 128 3.98 12.54 0.39
CA ARG A 128 3.06 13.69 0.36
C ARG A 128 2.97 14.39 -1.00
N HIS A 129 4.09 14.57 -1.69
CA HIS A 129 4.10 15.22 -3.01
C HIS A 129 3.31 14.42 -4.06
N MET A 130 3.38 13.08 -4.02
CA MET A 130 2.60 12.21 -4.91
C MET A 130 1.12 12.20 -4.53
N GLN A 131 0.80 12.22 -3.23
CA GLN A 131 -0.58 12.31 -2.75
C GLN A 131 -1.26 13.57 -3.31
N VAL A 132 -0.61 14.74 -3.19
CA VAL A 132 -1.15 16.01 -3.70
C VAL A 132 -1.26 16.00 -5.23
N LYS A 133 -0.25 15.48 -5.92
CA LYS A 133 -0.26 15.39 -7.39
C LYS A 133 -1.43 14.55 -7.90
N LEU A 134 -1.59 13.34 -7.36
CA LEU A 134 -2.70 12.45 -7.73
C LEU A 134 -4.05 13.06 -7.36
N HIS A 135 -4.17 13.70 -6.20
CA HIS A 135 -5.41 14.38 -5.83
C HIS A 135 -5.79 15.49 -6.83
N ASN A 136 -4.81 16.29 -7.28
CA ASN A 136 -5.04 17.33 -8.28
C ASN A 136 -5.42 16.74 -9.64
N GLU A 137 -4.81 15.63 -10.04
CA GLU A 137 -5.20 14.88 -11.24
C GLU A 137 -6.64 14.36 -11.14
N LEU A 138 -7.07 13.79 -10.00
CA LEU A 138 -8.48 13.43 -9.77
C LEU A 138 -9.41 14.62 -9.88
N CYS A 139 -9.03 15.75 -9.29
CA CYS A 139 -9.85 16.96 -9.36
C CYS A 139 -10.00 17.43 -10.81
N SER A 140 -8.94 17.31 -11.62
CA SER A 140 -8.99 17.61 -13.04
C SER A 140 -9.92 16.66 -13.80
N HIS A 141 -9.76 15.35 -13.63
CA HIS A 141 -10.61 14.34 -14.24
C HIS A 141 -12.08 14.47 -13.83
N PHE A 142 -12.34 14.75 -12.56
CA PHE A 142 -13.68 14.98 -12.05
C PHE A 142 -14.32 16.22 -12.72
N LYS A 143 -13.58 17.33 -12.83
CA LYS A 143 -14.08 18.53 -13.52
C LYS A 143 -14.27 18.31 -15.03
N GLN A 144 -13.48 17.45 -15.65
CA GLN A 144 -13.70 17.06 -17.05
C GLN A 144 -15.01 16.27 -17.22
N ALA A 145 -15.32 15.38 -16.28
CA ALA A 145 -16.52 14.54 -16.34
C ALA A 145 -17.82 15.28 -15.94
N TYR A 146 -17.75 16.13 -14.91
CA TYR A 146 -18.94 16.78 -14.30
C TYR A 146 -19.04 18.28 -14.57
N GLY A 147 -18.06 18.87 -15.26
CA GLY A 147 -18.00 20.28 -15.62
C GLY A 147 -17.02 21.09 -14.76
N PRO A 148 -16.53 22.23 -15.28
CA PRO A 148 -15.45 23.01 -14.67
C PRO A 148 -15.83 23.64 -13.32
N THR A 149 -17.12 23.89 -13.09
CA THR A 149 -17.69 24.45 -11.86
C THR A 149 -18.10 23.38 -10.84
N ALA A 150 -18.02 22.10 -11.21
CA ALA A 150 -18.39 21.02 -10.31
C ALA A 150 -17.42 20.93 -9.13
N LYS A 151 -18.00 20.81 -7.93
CA LYS A 151 -17.27 20.61 -6.67
C LYS A 151 -17.68 19.28 -6.08
N TRP A 152 -16.74 18.33 -6.06
CA TRP A 152 -16.96 16.99 -5.53
C TRP A 152 -17.43 17.01 -4.07
N GLU A 153 -16.92 17.96 -3.27
CA GLU A 153 -17.30 18.15 -1.86
C GLU A 153 -18.80 18.45 -1.72
N GLU A 154 -19.36 19.26 -2.62
CA GLU A 154 -20.77 19.60 -2.62
C GLU A 154 -21.63 18.40 -3.03
N MET A 155 -21.18 17.60 -4.00
CA MET A 155 -21.88 16.36 -4.40
C MET A 155 -21.94 15.35 -3.24
N VAL A 156 -20.84 15.16 -2.52
CA VAL A 156 -20.80 14.31 -1.32
C VAL A 156 -21.71 14.86 -0.22
N ARG A 157 -21.68 16.17 0.03
CA ARG A 157 -22.56 16.81 1.04
C ARG A 157 -24.03 16.65 0.69
N LYS A 158 -24.41 16.83 -0.57
CA LYS A 158 -25.79 16.65 -1.06
C LYS A 158 -26.22 15.18 -1.17
N GLY A 159 -25.30 14.23 -0.97
CA GLY A 159 -25.60 12.80 -1.04
C GLY A 159 -25.82 12.29 -2.47
N GLN A 160 -25.28 12.99 -3.48
CA GLN A 160 -25.35 12.58 -4.88
C GLN A 160 -24.31 11.49 -5.16
N LEU A 161 -24.45 10.35 -4.47
CA LEU A 161 -23.56 9.20 -4.53
C LEU A 161 -24.23 8.09 -5.34
N ASP A 162 -23.93 8.01 -6.63
CA ASP A 162 -24.39 6.96 -7.53
C ASP A 162 -23.28 5.94 -7.75
N GLU A 163 -23.61 4.73 -8.20
CA GLU A 163 -22.58 3.70 -8.46
C GLU A 163 -21.49 4.17 -9.45
N ALA A 164 -21.87 4.97 -10.44
CA ALA A 164 -20.94 5.49 -11.45
C ALA A 164 -19.93 6.52 -10.89
N ASN A 165 -20.34 7.34 -9.92
CA ASN A 165 -19.50 8.43 -9.40
C ASN A 165 -18.78 8.07 -8.08
N ARG A 166 -19.26 7.02 -7.40
CA ARG A 166 -18.78 6.56 -6.10
C ARG A 166 -17.27 6.29 -6.08
N PRO A 167 -16.64 5.60 -7.06
CA PRO A 167 -15.20 5.34 -7.01
C PRO A 167 -14.37 6.63 -6.99
N VAL A 168 -14.73 7.59 -7.86
CA VAL A 168 -14.02 8.86 -7.98
C VAL A 168 -14.21 9.72 -6.73
N LEU A 169 -15.43 9.79 -6.20
CA LEU A 169 -15.73 10.54 -4.98
C LEU A 169 -15.06 9.91 -3.74
N TYR A 170 -15.00 8.58 -3.67
CA TYR A 170 -14.26 7.87 -2.62
C TYR A 170 -12.77 8.18 -2.68
N ALA A 171 -12.16 8.10 -3.86
CA ALA A 171 -10.75 8.40 -4.06
C ALA A 171 -10.44 9.86 -3.68
N LEU A 172 -11.24 10.82 -4.16
CA LEU A 172 -11.10 12.24 -3.82
C LEU A 172 -11.17 12.48 -2.31
N ALA A 173 -12.19 11.95 -1.64
CA ALA A 173 -12.39 12.12 -0.21
C ALA A 173 -11.25 11.47 0.60
N ARG A 174 -10.82 10.26 0.21
CA ARG A 174 -9.74 9.56 0.91
C ARG A 174 -8.41 10.30 0.78
N TYR A 175 -8.07 10.78 -0.40
CA TYR A 175 -6.85 11.58 -0.59
C TYR A 175 -6.93 12.90 0.18
N ALA A 176 -8.04 13.63 0.08
CA ALA A 176 -8.23 14.89 0.79
C ALA A 176 -8.07 14.74 2.31
N ARG A 177 -8.60 13.65 2.88
CA ARG A 177 -8.44 13.31 4.31
C ARG A 177 -6.98 13.14 4.74
N ILE A 178 -6.16 12.51 3.90
CA ILE A 178 -4.78 12.16 4.28
C ILE A 178 -3.85 13.37 4.36
N PHE A 179 -4.01 14.37 3.48
CA PHE A 179 -3.11 15.54 3.49
C PHE A 179 -3.73 16.81 4.08
N ASN A 180 -5.04 16.86 4.33
CA ASN A 180 -5.71 17.95 5.05
C ASN A 180 -6.16 17.47 6.45
N ALA A 181 -5.68 18.13 7.50
CA ALA A 181 -6.05 17.82 8.89
C ALA A 181 -7.39 18.45 9.33
N GLU A 182 -8.24 18.88 8.40
CA GLU A 182 -9.53 19.48 8.73
C GLU A 182 -10.60 18.40 8.95
N VAL A 183 -11.34 18.52 10.07
CA VAL A 183 -12.46 17.62 10.43
C VAL A 183 -13.49 17.48 9.31
N ARG A 184 -13.68 18.51 8.49
CA ARG A 184 -14.60 18.46 7.34
C ARG A 184 -14.29 17.31 6.38
N TYR A 185 -13.01 16.99 6.16
CA TYR A 185 -12.62 15.95 5.21
C TYR A 185 -12.79 14.55 5.79
N ASP A 186 -12.68 14.41 7.11
CA ASP A 186 -13.06 13.18 7.81
C ASP A 186 -14.56 12.92 7.66
N GLU A 187 -15.40 13.93 7.86
CA GLU A 187 -16.85 13.82 7.68
C GLU A 187 -17.23 13.45 6.23
N LEU A 188 -16.62 14.11 5.25
CA LEU A 188 -16.83 13.81 3.83
C LEU A 188 -16.42 12.37 3.51
N PHE A 189 -15.25 11.93 3.97
CA PHE A 189 -14.78 10.56 3.77
C PHE A 189 -15.72 9.56 4.42
N ASN A 190 -16.09 9.76 5.68
CA ASN A 190 -16.98 8.86 6.41
C ASN A 190 -18.34 8.74 5.71
N LYS A 191 -18.88 9.84 5.16
CA LYS A 191 -20.13 9.81 4.41
C LYS A 191 -20.06 8.91 3.17
N VAL A 192 -18.97 8.98 2.40
CA VAL A 192 -18.77 8.12 1.22
C VAL A 192 -18.45 6.68 1.64
N ALA A 193 -17.67 6.49 2.70
CA ALA A 193 -17.29 5.16 3.21
C ALA A 193 -18.47 4.39 3.80
N THR A 194 -19.38 5.05 4.54
CA THR A 194 -20.59 4.40 5.07
C THR A 194 -21.54 3.98 3.96
N TYR A 195 -21.68 4.80 2.91
CA TYR A 195 -22.45 4.45 1.73
C TYR A 195 -21.86 3.24 1.00
N HIS A 196 -20.53 3.13 0.98
CA HIS A 196 -19.85 1.95 0.45
C HIS A 196 -20.03 0.70 1.34
N ALA A 197 -19.89 0.83 2.66
CA ALA A 197 -20.06 -0.28 3.60
C ALA A 197 -21.50 -0.85 3.57
N ALA A 198 -22.51 0.00 3.37
CA ALA A 198 -23.89 -0.42 3.18
C ALA A 198 -24.14 -1.18 1.87
N ALA A 199 -23.25 -1.04 0.87
CA ALA A 199 -23.34 -1.70 -0.42
C ALA A 199 -22.60 -3.04 -0.49
N ILE A 200 -21.84 -3.42 0.54
CA ILE A 200 -21.16 -4.72 0.62
C ILE A 200 -22.11 -5.69 1.34
N PRO A 201 -22.73 -6.67 0.66
CA PRO A 201 -23.57 -7.64 1.34
C PRO A 201 -22.71 -8.46 2.31
N VAL A 202 -23.17 -8.53 3.57
CA VAL A 202 -22.62 -9.44 4.56
C VAL A 202 -23.07 -10.84 4.17
N HIS A 203 -22.19 -11.57 3.49
CA HIS A 203 -22.30 -13.01 3.24
C HIS A 203 -21.18 -13.74 3.98
#